data_AF-A0A9W7A255-F1
#
_entry.id   AF-A0A9W7A255-F1
#
_cell.length_a   1.000
_cell.length_b   1.000
_cell.length_c   1.000
_cell.angle_alpha   90.00
_cell.angle_beta   90.00
_cell.angle_gamma   90.00
#
_symmetry.space_group_name_H-M   'P 1'
#
loop_
_entity.id
_entity.type
_entity.pdbx_description
1 polymer ?
#
loop_
_entity_poly.entity_id
_entity_poly.type
_entity_poly.pdbx_seq_one_letter_code
_entity_poly.pdbx_strand_id
1 'polypeptide(L)'
;SEEKFFLLVLKLQTFAALNISKMSSTYPISVLDYGAGNVLSLLNSLSLLGYTNVTTITTPAQVSSATCIIFPGVGSFGLAMENLSAMGVRDALVDHIKSDKPYFGICLGMQVLFEESDESPGVPGLGLIKGNVGKFQPVDGSSGDQYDVREKGSEGGEKGGVRNLGNPRDMAKKYYEEGADEIAFLNITSFRSQVIDDLPLVDLMKETSKHVFVPMTVGGGIRDFKDSSGKTWKGWQVADRYFRAGADKGGREERDICAVTVGRGVEILGAGEIMVNCIDCDGQCGGYDLDLMEAVCKEVNIPVIASSGAGREEHVSEVFEKTNVSAALAAGMFHRGEVEIGSVKRDMREKGLVTRL
;
A
#
# COMPACT_ATOMS: atom_id res chain seq x y z
N SER A 1 -14.21 25.69 -14.62
CA SER A 1 -13.71 25.38 -13.27
C SER A 1 -14.94 25.18 -12.38
N GLU A 2 -14.85 24.29 -11.39
CA GLU A 2 -15.95 23.81 -10.53
C GLU A 2 -17.05 22.94 -11.18
N GLU A 3 -17.59 23.27 -12.35
CA GLU A 3 -18.65 22.44 -12.98
C GLU A 3 -18.20 21.06 -13.49
N LYS A 4 -16.90 20.88 -13.77
CA LYS A 4 -16.35 19.61 -14.29
C LYS A 4 -16.07 18.56 -13.20
N PHE A 5 -15.85 18.98 -11.96
CA PHE A 5 -15.73 18.05 -10.83
C PHE A 5 -17.11 17.49 -10.44
N PHE A 6 -18.16 18.28 -10.67
CA PHE A 6 -19.55 17.88 -10.49
C PHE A 6 -19.96 16.74 -11.44
N LEU A 7 -19.35 16.63 -12.63
CA LEU A 7 -19.68 15.56 -13.59
C LEU A 7 -19.14 14.17 -13.20
N LEU A 8 -18.01 14.11 -12.48
CA LEU A 8 -17.43 12.86 -11.98
C LEU A 8 -18.26 12.31 -10.79
N VAL A 9 -18.86 13.20 -10.00
CA VAL A 9 -19.83 12.87 -8.94
C VAL A 9 -21.25 12.62 -9.50
N LEU A 10 -21.59 13.15 -10.68
CA LEU A 10 -22.91 12.95 -11.30
C LEU A 10 -23.08 11.58 -11.98
N LYS A 11 -22.03 10.87 -12.42
CA LYS A 11 -22.16 9.44 -12.78
C LYS A 11 -22.21 8.52 -11.55
N LEU A 12 -21.77 9.00 -10.39
CA LEU A 12 -22.11 8.40 -9.10
C LEU A 12 -23.59 8.63 -8.74
N GLN A 13 -24.30 9.61 -9.31
CA GLN A 13 -25.75 9.71 -9.15
C GLN A 13 -26.52 8.64 -9.94
N THR A 14 -25.99 8.10 -11.03
CA THR A 14 -26.55 6.86 -11.63
C THR A 14 -26.28 5.64 -10.73
N PHE A 15 -25.20 5.66 -9.96
CA PHE A 15 -24.92 4.69 -8.89
C PHE A 15 -25.72 4.94 -7.61
N ALA A 16 -26.18 6.16 -7.34
CA ALA A 16 -27.11 6.49 -6.26
C ALA A 16 -28.58 6.27 -6.67
N ALA A 17 -28.87 6.29 -7.98
CA ALA A 17 -30.14 5.89 -8.57
C ALA A 17 -30.27 4.36 -8.67
N LEU A 18 -29.14 3.64 -8.74
CA LEU A 18 -29.08 2.28 -8.24
C LEU A 18 -29.32 2.34 -6.74
N ASN A 19 -30.55 2.05 -6.30
CA ASN A 19 -30.80 1.73 -4.90
C ASN A 19 -29.77 0.66 -4.49
N ILE A 20 -28.69 1.04 -3.81
CA ILE A 20 -27.69 0.10 -3.27
C ILE A 20 -28.40 -0.86 -2.29
N SER A 21 -29.49 -0.40 -1.67
CA SER A 21 -30.46 -1.19 -0.90
C SER A 21 -31.28 -2.22 -1.72
N LYS A 22 -31.20 -2.20 -3.06
CA LYS A 22 -31.90 -3.13 -3.98
C LYS A 22 -30.96 -3.96 -4.87
N MET A 23 -29.64 -3.75 -4.83
CA MET A 23 -28.74 -4.69 -5.51
C MET A 23 -28.73 -6.00 -4.72
N SER A 24 -29.49 -6.98 -5.22
CA SER A 24 -29.46 -8.35 -4.73
C SER A 24 -28.01 -8.84 -4.70
N SER A 25 -27.64 -9.62 -3.69
CA SER A 25 -26.38 -10.38 -3.63
C SER A 25 -26.12 -11.26 -4.86
N THR A 26 -27.13 -11.46 -5.70
CA THR A 26 -27.09 -12.20 -6.96
C THR A 26 -26.78 -11.34 -8.20
N TYR A 27 -26.66 -10.01 -8.06
CA TYR A 27 -26.37 -9.12 -9.19
C TYR A 27 -24.99 -9.49 -9.79
N PRO A 28 -24.89 -9.75 -11.10
CA PRO A 28 -23.62 -10.17 -11.69
C PRO A 28 -22.60 -9.03 -11.66
N ILE A 29 -21.46 -9.30 -11.01
CA ILE A 29 -20.30 -8.40 -10.97
C ILE A 29 -19.13 -9.10 -11.67
N SER A 30 -18.47 -8.40 -12.57
CA SER A 30 -17.28 -8.88 -13.25
C SER A 30 -16.08 -8.02 -12.86
N VAL A 31 -15.04 -8.63 -12.30
CA VAL A 31 -13.79 -7.96 -11.89
C VAL A 31 -12.75 -8.16 -12.98
N LEU A 32 -12.17 -7.07 -13.48
CA LEU A 32 -11.12 -7.15 -14.49
C LEU A 32 -9.78 -7.53 -13.86
N ASP A 33 -9.23 -8.68 -14.24
CA ASP A 33 -7.86 -9.08 -13.95
C ASP A 33 -7.01 -8.82 -15.19
N TYR A 34 -6.39 -7.64 -15.23
CA TYR A 34 -5.52 -7.23 -16.34
C TYR A 34 -4.07 -7.69 -16.15
N GLY A 35 -3.83 -8.66 -15.26
CA GLY A 35 -2.51 -9.18 -14.98
C GLY A 35 -1.67 -8.30 -14.06
N ALA A 36 -2.25 -7.28 -13.43
CA ALA A 36 -1.69 -6.53 -12.30
C ALA A 36 -2.85 -6.12 -11.37
N GLY A 37 -2.54 -5.60 -10.17
CA GLY A 37 -3.58 -5.24 -9.19
C GLY A 37 -3.75 -6.25 -8.04
N ASN A 38 -4.21 -5.72 -6.90
CA ASN A 38 -4.66 -6.53 -5.77
C ASN A 38 -6.12 -7.01 -6.00
N VAL A 39 -6.31 -7.84 -7.02
CA VAL A 39 -7.63 -8.39 -7.41
C VAL A 39 -8.20 -9.26 -6.29
N LEU A 40 -7.34 -9.98 -5.57
CA LEU A 40 -7.76 -10.90 -4.50
C LEU A 40 -8.47 -10.19 -3.36
N SER A 41 -7.95 -9.06 -2.88
CA SER A 41 -8.59 -8.32 -1.78
C SER A 41 -9.95 -7.75 -2.20
N LEU A 42 -10.09 -7.34 -3.46
CA LEU A 42 -11.37 -6.92 -4.00
C LEU A 42 -12.38 -8.08 -4.07
N LEU A 43 -11.96 -9.25 -4.55
CA LEU A 43 -12.81 -10.44 -4.59
C LEU A 43 -13.26 -10.87 -3.18
N ASN A 44 -12.35 -10.86 -2.21
CA ASN A 44 -12.67 -11.15 -0.80
C ASN A 44 -13.67 -10.14 -0.23
N SER A 45 -13.50 -8.85 -0.53
CA SER A 45 -14.41 -7.79 -0.09
C SER A 45 -15.82 -7.99 -0.64
N LEU A 46 -15.95 -8.33 -1.93
CA LEU A 46 -17.23 -8.64 -2.56
C LEU A 46 -17.88 -9.89 -1.94
N SER A 47 -17.09 -10.93 -1.66
CA SER A 47 -17.58 -12.13 -0.99
C SER A 47 -18.08 -11.84 0.43
N LEU A 48 -17.37 -11.00 1.20
CA LEU A 48 -17.78 -10.59 2.54
C LEU A 48 -19.07 -9.77 2.54
N LEU A 49 -19.28 -8.93 1.53
CA LEU A 49 -20.53 -8.21 1.29
C LEU A 49 -21.68 -9.13 0.83
N GLY A 50 -21.42 -10.43 0.67
CA GLY A 50 -22.42 -11.44 0.34
C GLY A 50 -22.69 -11.61 -1.15
N TYR A 51 -21.91 -10.98 -2.04
CA TYR A 51 -22.08 -11.17 -3.49
C TYR A 51 -21.66 -12.59 -3.89
N THR A 52 -22.58 -13.32 -4.55
CA THR A 52 -22.37 -14.72 -4.96
C THR A 52 -22.12 -14.87 -6.45
N ASN A 53 -22.45 -13.86 -7.26
CA ASN A 53 -22.30 -13.88 -8.71
C ASN A 53 -21.15 -12.98 -9.16
N VAL A 54 -19.94 -13.30 -8.70
CA VAL A 54 -18.71 -12.57 -9.03
C VAL A 54 -17.87 -13.41 -10.01
N THR A 55 -17.47 -12.80 -11.12
CA THR A 55 -16.65 -13.44 -12.17
C THR A 55 -15.40 -12.62 -12.45
N THR A 56 -14.34 -13.26 -12.91
CA THR A 56 -13.11 -12.57 -13.33
C THR A 56 -13.07 -12.47 -14.85
N ILE A 57 -12.78 -11.27 -15.36
CA ILE A 57 -12.55 -11.01 -16.78
C ILE A 57 -11.06 -11.16 -17.07
N THR A 58 -10.74 -12.07 -17.99
CA THR A 58 -9.39 -12.24 -18.55
C THR A 58 -9.39 -12.19 -20.08
N THR A 59 -10.57 -12.08 -20.71
CA THR A 59 -10.74 -12.12 -22.17
C THR A 59 -11.74 -11.06 -22.67
N PRO A 60 -11.66 -10.63 -23.94
CA PRO A 60 -12.57 -9.64 -24.51
C PRO A 60 -14.03 -10.10 -24.52
N ALA A 61 -14.29 -11.39 -24.75
CA ALA A 61 -15.65 -11.94 -24.78
C ALA A 61 -16.36 -11.78 -23.43
N GLN A 62 -15.63 -11.88 -22.32
CA GLN A 62 -16.16 -11.68 -20.97
C GLN A 62 -16.46 -10.21 -20.68
N VAL A 63 -15.72 -9.26 -21.27
CA VAL A 63 -16.05 -7.83 -21.20
C VAL A 63 -17.39 -7.57 -21.87
N SER A 64 -17.58 -8.09 -23.10
CA SER A 64 -18.81 -7.85 -23.86
C SER A 64 -20.06 -8.41 -23.18
N SER A 65 -19.94 -9.56 -22.49
CA SER A 65 -21.03 -10.19 -21.77
C SER A 65 -21.27 -9.63 -20.36
N ALA A 66 -20.32 -8.88 -19.81
CA ALA A 66 -20.46 -8.30 -18.48
C ALA A 66 -21.63 -7.31 -18.43
N THR A 67 -22.35 -7.35 -17.31
CA THR A 67 -23.41 -6.39 -16.96
C THR A 67 -22.89 -5.28 -16.06
N CYS A 68 -21.82 -5.54 -15.30
CA CYS A 68 -21.12 -4.57 -14.47
C CYS A 68 -19.65 -4.94 -14.40
N ILE A 69 -18.78 -3.96 -14.60
CA ILE A 69 -17.33 -4.16 -14.54
C ILE A 69 -16.75 -3.36 -13.39
N ILE A 70 -15.95 -4.02 -12.54
CA ILE A 70 -15.04 -3.35 -11.62
C ILE A 70 -13.63 -3.50 -12.17
N PHE A 71 -12.95 -2.38 -12.37
CA PHE A 71 -11.55 -2.34 -12.79
C PHE A 71 -10.69 -1.93 -11.58
N PRO A 72 -10.10 -2.90 -10.83
CA PRO A 72 -9.05 -2.60 -9.88
C PRO A 72 -7.75 -2.29 -10.60
N GLY A 73 -7.06 -1.20 -10.26
CA GLY A 73 -5.79 -0.88 -10.90
C GLY A 73 -4.72 -0.41 -9.91
N VAL A 74 -3.53 -1.02 -9.98
CA VAL A 74 -2.31 -0.60 -9.29
C VAL A 74 -1.12 -0.63 -10.26
N GLY A 75 -0.04 0.08 -9.94
CA GLY A 75 1.13 0.20 -10.82
C GLY A 75 1.00 1.36 -11.81
N SER A 76 1.75 1.29 -12.91
CA SER A 76 1.88 2.43 -13.83
C SER A 76 0.86 2.43 -14.97
N PHE A 77 0.48 3.63 -15.39
CA PHE A 77 -0.44 3.89 -16.50
C PHE A 77 -0.03 3.17 -17.79
N GLY A 78 1.24 3.32 -18.20
CA GLY A 78 1.75 2.71 -19.42
C GLY A 78 1.62 1.19 -19.42
N LEU A 79 2.05 0.53 -18.33
CA LEU A 79 1.99 -0.92 -18.21
C LEU A 79 0.55 -1.44 -18.19
N ALA A 80 -0.36 -0.73 -17.53
CA ALA A 80 -1.78 -1.08 -17.57
C ALA A 80 -2.34 -1.00 -19.00
N MET A 81 -2.06 0.07 -19.73
CA MET A 81 -2.53 0.22 -21.12
C MET A 81 -1.91 -0.83 -22.06
N GLU A 82 -0.64 -1.19 -21.86
CA GLU A 82 0.02 -2.29 -22.57
C GLU A 82 -0.68 -3.63 -22.29
N ASN A 83 -0.94 -3.95 -21.02
CA ASN A 83 -1.62 -5.19 -20.63
C ASN A 83 -3.05 -5.27 -21.21
N LEU A 84 -3.83 -4.19 -21.12
CA LEU A 84 -5.18 -4.15 -21.69
C LEU A 84 -5.16 -4.36 -23.22
N SER A 85 -4.14 -3.81 -23.88
CA SER A 85 -3.95 -3.97 -25.32
C SER A 85 -3.52 -5.39 -25.68
N ALA A 86 -2.57 -5.97 -24.92
CA ALA A 86 -2.10 -7.34 -25.10
C ALA A 86 -3.21 -8.38 -24.89
N MET A 87 -4.14 -8.12 -23.95
CA MET A 87 -5.32 -8.94 -23.73
C MET A 87 -6.43 -8.72 -24.77
N GLY A 88 -6.34 -7.66 -25.59
CA GLY A 88 -7.37 -7.26 -26.54
C GLY A 88 -8.67 -6.76 -25.91
N VAL A 89 -8.66 -6.42 -24.61
CA VAL A 89 -9.87 -6.01 -23.87
C VAL A 89 -10.16 -4.50 -23.99
N ARG A 90 -9.20 -3.72 -24.49
CA ARG A 90 -9.27 -2.26 -24.60
C ARG A 90 -10.56 -1.77 -25.29
N ASP A 91 -10.80 -2.22 -26.52
CA ASP A 91 -11.94 -1.75 -27.31
C ASP A 91 -13.26 -2.23 -26.71
N ALA A 92 -13.31 -3.47 -26.22
CA ALA A 92 -14.48 -4.02 -25.54
C ALA A 92 -14.85 -3.23 -24.27
N LEU A 93 -13.85 -2.73 -23.53
CA LEU A 93 -14.08 -1.88 -22.35
C LEU A 93 -14.66 -0.53 -22.75
N VAL A 94 -14.13 0.08 -23.82
CA VAL A 94 -14.67 1.33 -24.38
C VAL A 94 -16.12 1.14 -24.80
N ASP A 95 -16.44 0.05 -25.50
CA ASP A 95 -17.80 -0.26 -25.95
C ASP A 95 -18.75 -0.52 -24.78
N HIS A 96 -18.29 -1.24 -23.74
CA HIS A 96 -19.06 -1.46 -22.52
C HIS A 96 -19.46 -0.15 -21.86
N ILE A 97 -18.50 0.77 -21.68
CA ILE A 97 -18.73 2.07 -21.02
C ILE A 97 -19.60 2.99 -21.90
N LYS A 98 -19.39 3.00 -23.22
CA LYS A 98 -20.23 3.76 -24.16
C LYS A 98 -21.66 3.24 -24.26
N SER A 99 -21.87 1.95 -23.97
CA SER A 99 -23.19 1.34 -23.90
C SER A 99 -23.93 1.62 -22.58
N ASP A 100 -23.41 2.53 -21.76
CA ASP A 100 -23.96 2.94 -20.46
C ASP A 100 -24.12 1.79 -19.46
N LYS A 101 -23.34 0.72 -19.63
CA LYS A 101 -23.27 -0.36 -18.65
C LYS A 101 -22.41 0.07 -17.45
N PRO A 102 -22.78 -0.33 -16.23
CA PRO A 102 -22.01 -0.01 -15.02
C PRO A 102 -20.52 -0.34 -15.13
N TYR A 103 -19.70 0.64 -14.79
CA TYR A 103 -18.25 0.55 -14.72
C TYR A 103 -17.77 1.27 -13.46
N PHE A 104 -16.91 0.62 -12.67
CA PHE A 104 -16.31 1.19 -11.48
C PHE A 104 -14.78 1.00 -11.52
N GLY A 105 -14.05 2.08 -11.80
CA GLY A 105 -12.59 2.09 -11.81
C GLY A 105 -12.03 2.47 -10.45
N ILE A 106 -11.09 1.68 -9.93
CA ILE A 106 -10.40 1.92 -8.65
C ILE A 106 -8.96 2.33 -8.95
N CYS A 107 -8.54 3.48 -8.42
CA CYS A 107 -7.20 4.04 -8.59
C CYS A 107 -6.80 4.12 -10.08
N LEU A 108 -5.88 3.28 -10.56
CA LEU A 108 -5.44 3.27 -11.95
C LEU A 108 -6.60 2.93 -12.91
N GLY A 109 -7.57 2.11 -12.48
CA GLY A 109 -8.78 1.84 -13.26
C GLY A 109 -9.59 3.11 -13.57
N MET A 110 -9.56 4.11 -12.69
CA MET A 110 -10.15 5.42 -12.97
C MET A 110 -9.26 6.24 -13.91
N GLN A 111 -7.94 6.23 -13.68
CA GLN A 111 -6.98 7.03 -14.44
C GLN A 111 -6.95 6.65 -15.92
N VAL A 112 -7.06 5.35 -16.26
CA VAL A 112 -7.04 4.90 -17.66
C VAL A 112 -8.22 5.41 -18.50
N LEU A 113 -9.27 5.97 -17.89
CA LEU A 113 -10.38 6.59 -18.62
C LEU A 113 -9.96 7.88 -19.35
N PHE A 114 -8.88 8.53 -18.90
CA PHE A 114 -8.36 9.77 -19.49
C PHE A 114 -7.65 9.53 -20.83
N GLU A 115 -7.28 10.61 -21.52
CA GLU A 115 -6.58 10.54 -22.81
C GLU A 115 -5.10 10.16 -22.64
N GLU A 116 -4.46 10.65 -21.58
CA GLU A 116 -3.01 10.57 -21.35
C GLU A 116 -2.66 10.70 -19.86
N SER A 117 -1.40 10.40 -19.53
CA SER A 117 -0.81 10.56 -18.20
C SER A 117 0.63 11.06 -18.29
N ASP A 118 1.00 12.01 -17.42
CA ASP A 118 2.38 12.48 -17.26
C ASP A 118 3.34 11.34 -16.87
N GLU A 119 2.82 10.29 -16.24
CA GLU A 119 3.59 9.09 -15.86
C GLU A 119 4.06 8.30 -17.09
N SER A 120 3.32 8.36 -18.20
CA SER A 120 3.63 7.57 -19.40
C SER A 120 3.40 8.39 -20.68
N PRO A 121 4.26 9.38 -20.96
CA PRO A 121 4.10 10.26 -22.11
C PRO A 121 4.03 9.48 -23.43
N GLY A 122 3.03 9.79 -24.25
CA GLY A 122 2.82 9.14 -25.55
C GLY A 122 2.07 7.81 -25.52
N VAL A 123 1.70 7.29 -24.33
CA VAL A 123 0.83 6.12 -24.22
C VAL A 123 -0.63 6.57 -24.11
N PRO A 124 -1.50 6.23 -25.09
CA PRO A 124 -2.89 6.67 -25.07
C PRO A 124 -3.72 5.85 -24.07
N GLY A 125 -4.45 6.54 -23.18
CA GLY A 125 -5.49 5.96 -22.35
C GLY A 125 -6.74 5.55 -23.15
N LEU A 126 -7.83 5.20 -22.48
CA LEU A 126 -9.09 4.82 -23.14
C LEU A 126 -9.78 6.01 -23.83
N GLY A 127 -9.41 7.25 -23.48
CA GLY A 127 -9.88 8.46 -24.16
C GLY A 127 -11.39 8.71 -24.01
N LEU A 128 -11.99 8.24 -22.92
CA LEU A 128 -13.40 8.45 -22.60
C LEU A 128 -13.63 9.77 -21.85
N ILE A 129 -12.60 10.24 -21.13
CA ILE A 129 -12.58 11.52 -20.43
C ILE A 129 -11.47 12.36 -21.05
N LYS A 130 -11.80 13.57 -21.49
CA LYS A 130 -10.80 14.50 -22.02
C LYS A 130 -9.91 15.04 -20.91
N GLY A 131 -8.60 15.00 -21.11
CA GLY A 131 -7.62 15.52 -20.15
C GLY A 131 -6.47 14.56 -19.86
N ASN A 132 -5.52 15.06 -19.09
CA ASN A 132 -4.27 14.41 -18.72
C ASN A 132 -4.22 14.13 -17.22
N VAL A 133 -3.74 12.94 -16.82
CA VAL A 133 -3.46 12.61 -15.43
C VAL A 133 -2.09 13.19 -15.06
N GLY A 134 -2.10 14.31 -14.34
CA GLY A 134 -0.87 15.03 -13.97
C GLY A 134 -0.26 14.59 -12.63
N LYS A 135 1.03 14.90 -12.44
CA LYS A 135 1.70 14.75 -11.14
C LYS A 135 1.19 15.78 -10.12
N PHE A 136 1.17 15.41 -8.84
CA PHE A 136 0.96 16.38 -7.77
C PHE A 136 2.15 17.34 -7.69
N GLN A 137 1.88 18.61 -7.34
CA GLN A 137 2.96 19.55 -7.04
C GLN A 137 3.44 19.32 -5.59
N PRO A 138 4.77 19.30 -5.34
CA PRO A 138 5.31 19.25 -3.97
C PRO A 138 4.83 20.45 -3.15
N VAL A 139 4.57 20.24 -1.86
CA VAL A 139 4.18 21.31 -0.92
C VAL A 139 5.46 21.79 -0.22
N ASP A 140 5.81 23.07 -0.40
CA ASP A 140 7.04 23.67 0.15
C ASP A 140 7.03 23.72 1.69
N GLY A 141 7.94 23.00 2.35
CA GLY A 141 8.21 23.09 3.79
C GLY A 141 9.62 23.62 4.06
N SER A 142 9.76 24.94 4.16
CA SER A 142 11.06 25.62 4.29
C SER A 142 11.46 25.95 5.74
N SER A 143 12.74 25.70 6.03
CA SER A 143 13.66 26.49 6.91
C SER A 143 13.70 26.22 8.42
N GLY A 144 14.89 25.86 8.94
CA GLY A 144 15.23 26.07 10.36
C GLY A 144 16.43 25.29 10.90
N ASP A 145 17.61 25.91 10.81
CA ASP A 145 18.87 25.90 11.57
C ASP A 145 19.35 24.73 12.48
N GLN A 146 20.68 24.56 12.44
CA GLN A 146 21.54 23.57 13.11
C GLN A 146 21.68 23.73 14.63
N TYR A 147 21.79 22.62 15.37
CA TYR A 147 22.48 22.54 16.65
C TYR A 147 23.21 21.17 16.81
N ASP A 148 24.35 21.19 17.49
CA ASP A 148 25.29 20.08 17.68
C ASP A 148 25.33 19.73 19.18
N VAL A 149 25.08 18.47 19.58
CA VAL A 149 25.25 18.01 20.98
C VAL A 149 25.81 16.58 21.04
N ARG A 150 26.92 16.39 21.79
CA ARG A 150 27.54 15.10 22.15
C ARG A 150 27.38 14.82 23.65
N GLU A 151 26.95 13.61 24.03
CA GLU A 151 27.78 12.50 24.59
C GLU A 151 26.96 11.44 25.38
N LYS A 152 27.28 10.17 25.03
CA LYS A 152 27.49 8.94 25.83
C LYS A 152 26.53 8.49 26.97
N GLY A 153 25.92 7.32 26.72
CA GLY A 153 26.40 6.03 27.27
C GLY A 153 25.59 5.40 28.40
N SER A 154 25.03 4.20 28.16
CA SER A 154 24.95 3.09 29.14
C SER A 154 24.64 1.77 28.43
N GLU A 155 25.47 0.79 28.76
CA GLU A 155 25.52 -0.59 28.27
C GLU A 155 24.34 -1.44 28.75
N GLY A 156 24.08 -2.56 28.06
CA GLY A 156 23.33 -3.68 28.68
C GLY A 156 22.53 -4.53 27.70
N GLY A 157 23.21 -5.28 26.84
CA GLY A 157 22.55 -6.24 25.95
C GLY A 157 22.11 -7.51 26.68
N GLU A 158 20.81 -7.80 26.65
CA GLU A 158 20.29 -9.15 26.82
C GLU A 158 19.52 -9.56 25.55
N LYS A 159 19.97 -10.64 24.90
CA LYS A 159 19.23 -11.28 23.82
C LYS A 159 18.01 -11.98 24.41
N GLY A 160 16.86 -11.30 24.35
CA GLY A 160 15.57 -11.85 24.76
C GLY A 160 15.25 -13.16 24.07
N GLY A 161 14.75 -14.13 24.84
CA GLY A 161 14.34 -15.44 24.35
C GLY A 161 13.25 -15.37 23.29
N VAL A 162 13.17 -16.43 22.46
CA VAL A 162 12.17 -16.59 21.41
C VAL A 162 10.79 -16.68 22.05
N ARG A 163 10.01 -15.61 21.98
CA ARG A 163 8.61 -15.58 22.41
C ARG A 163 7.72 -15.94 21.23
N ASN A 164 6.81 -16.90 21.42
CA ASN A 164 5.77 -17.20 20.46
C ASN A 164 4.65 -16.16 20.63
N LEU A 165 4.55 -15.21 19.70
CA LEU A 165 3.59 -14.11 19.72
C LEU A 165 2.21 -14.49 19.15
N GLY A 166 2.01 -15.77 18.78
CA GLY A 166 0.80 -16.26 18.14
C GLY A 166 0.93 -16.36 16.62
N ASN A 167 -0.17 -16.72 15.97
CA ASN A 167 -0.22 -16.82 14.51
C ASN A 167 -0.24 -15.40 13.89
N PRO A 168 0.68 -15.08 12.95
CA PRO A 168 0.73 -13.76 12.29
C PRO A 168 -0.59 -13.30 11.68
N ARG A 169 -1.43 -14.23 11.19
CA ARG A 169 -2.76 -13.92 10.66
C ARG A 169 -3.69 -13.38 11.74
N ASP A 170 -3.71 -14.06 12.89
CA ASP A 170 -4.62 -13.71 13.98
C ASP A 170 -4.18 -12.38 14.61
N MET A 171 -2.88 -12.10 14.65
CA MET A 171 -2.34 -10.80 15.03
C MET A 171 -2.73 -9.70 14.03
N ALA A 172 -2.60 -9.94 12.73
CA ALA A 172 -2.99 -8.97 11.72
C ALA A 172 -4.49 -8.65 11.78
N LYS A 173 -5.33 -9.67 11.95
CA LYS A 173 -6.77 -9.49 12.17
C LYS A 173 -7.04 -8.65 13.42
N LYS A 174 -6.36 -8.95 14.54
CA LYS A 174 -6.46 -8.17 15.78
C LYS A 174 -6.09 -6.71 15.56
N TYR A 175 -4.98 -6.42 14.88
CA TYR A 175 -4.57 -5.04 14.59
C TYR A 175 -5.55 -4.29 13.70
N TYR A 176 -6.09 -4.96 12.69
CA TYR A 176 -7.16 -4.38 11.87
C TYR A 176 -8.40 -4.04 12.72
N GLU A 177 -8.84 -4.96 13.58
CA GLU A 177 -10.00 -4.76 14.46
C GLU A 177 -9.77 -3.66 15.53
N GLU A 178 -8.53 -3.48 15.97
CA GLU A 178 -8.12 -2.38 16.87
C GLU A 178 -7.94 -1.03 16.15
N GLY A 179 -8.10 -1.02 14.82
CA GLY A 179 -8.09 0.19 14.02
C GLY A 179 -6.75 0.55 13.39
N ALA A 180 -5.84 -0.41 13.17
CA ALA A 180 -4.64 -0.17 12.36
C ALA A 180 -5.00 0.45 11.00
N ASP A 181 -4.20 1.41 10.54
CA ASP A 181 -4.38 2.03 9.23
C ASP A 181 -3.64 1.26 8.12
N GLU A 182 -2.63 0.46 8.51
CA GLU A 182 -1.84 -0.41 7.65
C GLU A 182 -1.21 -1.55 8.49
N ILE A 183 -0.90 -2.70 7.87
CA ILE A 183 -0.18 -3.81 8.51
C ILE A 183 1.08 -4.17 7.75
N ALA A 184 2.24 -3.98 8.39
CA ALA A 184 3.54 -4.37 7.84
C ALA A 184 4.01 -5.75 8.35
N PHE A 185 4.28 -6.66 7.43
CA PHE A 185 4.86 -7.99 7.66
C PHE A 185 6.35 -7.98 7.33
N LEU A 186 7.20 -8.03 8.35
CA LEU A 186 8.64 -8.11 8.16
C LEU A 186 9.09 -9.57 8.07
N ASN A 187 9.28 -10.05 6.85
CA ASN A 187 9.80 -11.37 6.57
C ASN A 187 11.30 -11.46 6.84
N ILE A 188 11.64 -12.03 7.99
CA ILE A 188 13.03 -12.22 8.42
C ILE A 188 13.58 -13.60 8.06
N THR A 189 12.77 -14.47 7.44
CA THR A 189 13.15 -15.86 7.16
C THR A 189 14.07 -15.97 5.94
N SER A 190 15.10 -16.81 6.05
CA SER A 190 16.08 -17.02 4.98
C SER A 190 15.62 -18.12 4.02
N PHE A 191 14.77 -17.79 3.05
CA PHE A 191 14.36 -18.72 2.00
C PHE A 191 15.39 -18.78 0.87
N ARG A 192 16.54 -19.45 1.11
CA ARG A 192 17.60 -19.57 0.09
C ARG A 192 17.31 -20.61 -1.01
N SER A 193 16.19 -21.35 -0.93
CA SER A 193 15.98 -22.52 -1.81
C SER A 193 14.51 -22.98 -1.99
N GLN A 194 13.55 -22.06 -2.02
CA GLN A 194 12.13 -22.40 -2.25
C GLN A 194 11.59 -21.80 -3.56
N VAL A 195 10.61 -22.47 -4.16
CA VAL A 195 9.87 -21.96 -5.33
C VAL A 195 8.96 -20.82 -4.84
N ILE A 196 8.83 -19.76 -5.64
CA ILE A 196 8.10 -18.54 -5.24
C ILE A 196 6.63 -18.80 -4.87
N ASP A 197 6.00 -19.77 -5.55
CA ASP A 197 4.60 -20.14 -5.33
C ASP A 197 4.39 -20.90 -4.01
N ASP A 198 5.46 -21.50 -3.45
CA ASP A 198 5.45 -22.27 -2.20
C ASP A 198 5.96 -21.47 -1.00
N LEU A 199 6.17 -20.15 -1.16
CA LEU A 199 6.63 -19.32 -0.06
C LEU A 199 5.53 -19.22 1.01
N PRO A 200 5.78 -19.63 2.27
CA PRO A 200 4.78 -19.60 3.34
C PRO A 200 4.14 -18.21 3.54
N LEU A 201 4.88 -17.16 3.18
CA LEU A 201 4.42 -15.78 3.26
C LEU A 201 3.34 -15.44 2.22
N VAL A 202 3.40 -16.01 1.02
CA VAL A 202 2.38 -15.79 -0.02
C VAL A 202 1.03 -16.34 0.45
N ASP A 203 1.01 -17.53 1.02
CA ASP A 203 -0.21 -18.13 1.55
C ASP A 203 -0.70 -17.42 2.81
N LEU A 204 0.21 -16.95 3.68
CA LEU A 204 -0.13 -16.08 4.80
C LEU A 204 -0.83 -14.79 4.32
N MET A 205 -0.31 -14.13 3.28
CA MET A 205 -0.91 -12.90 2.74
C MET A 205 -2.29 -13.17 2.12
N LYS A 206 -2.42 -14.24 1.31
CA LYS A 206 -3.70 -14.66 0.73
C LYS A 206 -4.75 -14.91 1.82
N GLU A 207 -4.38 -15.64 2.88
CA GLU A 207 -5.30 -15.95 3.97
C GLU A 207 -5.65 -14.70 4.78
N THR A 208 -4.68 -13.83 5.07
CA THR A 208 -4.89 -12.58 5.81
C THR A 208 -5.82 -11.63 5.04
N SER A 209 -5.66 -11.54 3.71
CA SER A 209 -6.49 -10.68 2.84
C SER A 209 -7.99 -11.03 2.83
N LYS A 210 -8.39 -12.19 3.41
CA LYS A 210 -9.80 -12.56 3.59
C LYS A 210 -10.46 -11.83 4.76
N HIS A 211 -9.67 -11.27 5.66
CA HIS A 211 -10.14 -10.72 6.94
C HIS A 211 -9.63 -9.31 7.23
N VAL A 212 -8.55 -8.88 6.59
CA VAL A 212 -7.92 -7.57 6.76
C VAL A 212 -8.11 -6.75 5.49
N PHE A 213 -8.72 -5.56 5.63
CA PHE A 213 -9.08 -4.68 4.50
C PHE A 213 -8.43 -3.30 4.59
N VAL A 214 -7.27 -3.23 5.24
CA VAL A 214 -6.34 -2.10 5.20
C VAL A 214 -5.11 -2.49 4.37
N PRO A 215 -4.31 -1.52 3.89
CA PRO A 215 -3.05 -1.80 3.22
C PRO A 215 -2.18 -2.81 4.00
N MET A 216 -1.49 -3.67 3.25
CA MET A 216 -0.56 -4.66 3.78
C MET A 216 0.79 -4.50 3.08
N THR A 217 1.86 -4.42 3.88
CA THR A 217 3.24 -4.19 3.43
C THR A 217 4.09 -5.41 3.79
N VAL A 218 5.07 -5.82 2.96
CA VAL A 218 5.98 -6.96 3.22
C VAL A 218 7.45 -6.61 3.02
N GLY A 219 8.14 -6.37 4.12
CA GLY A 219 9.59 -6.19 4.11
C GLY A 219 10.34 -7.52 4.07
N GLY A 220 11.45 -7.61 3.34
CA GLY A 220 12.37 -8.76 3.39
C GLY A 220 12.14 -9.86 2.35
N GLY A 221 13.23 -10.28 1.69
CA GLY A 221 13.22 -11.35 0.68
C GLY A 221 13.02 -10.88 -0.77
N ILE A 222 12.87 -9.58 -1.03
CA ILE A 222 12.61 -9.04 -2.36
C ILE A 222 13.91 -8.66 -3.06
N ARG A 223 14.48 -9.64 -3.77
CA ARG A 223 15.74 -9.53 -4.49
C ARG A 223 15.82 -10.56 -5.61
N ASP A 224 16.80 -10.42 -6.49
CA ASP A 224 17.13 -11.47 -7.44
C ASP A 224 17.53 -12.75 -6.67
N PHE A 225 16.97 -13.90 -7.06
CA PHE A 225 17.39 -15.20 -6.52
C PHE A 225 17.19 -16.32 -7.53
N LYS A 226 17.85 -17.46 -7.28
CA LYS A 226 17.71 -18.69 -8.06
C LYS A 226 17.02 -19.73 -7.18
N ASP A 227 15.90 -20.28 -7.64
CA ASP A 227 15.16 -21.28 -6.89
C ASP A 227 15.78 -22.69 -7.01
N SER A 228 15.19 -23.66 -6.31
CA SER A 228 15.63 -25.06 -6.30
C SER A 228 15.51 -25.77 -7.66
N SER A 229 14.68 -25.25 -8.57
CA SER A 229 14.58 -25.73 -9.95
C SER A 229 15.66 -25.15 -10.88
N GLY A 230 16.45 -24.20 -10.36
CA GLY A 230 17.47 -23.48 -11.11
C GLY A 230 16.92 -22.30 -11.92
N LYS A 231 15.64 -21.96 -11.78
CA LYS A 231 15.04 -20.79 -12.41
C LYS A 231 15.47 -19.52 -11.68
N THR A 232 15.83 -18.49 -12.45
CA THR A 232 16.20 -17.18 -11.90
C THR A 232 14.97 -16.28 -11.84
N TRP A 233 14.74 -15.69 -10.68
CA TRP A 233 13.70 -14.70 -10.43
C TRP A 233 14.35 -13.34 -10.20
N LYS A 234 13.86 -12.32 -10.89
CA LYS A 234 14.27 -10.92 -10.69
C LYS A 234 13.52 -10.30 -9.52
N GLY A 235 14.13 -9.36 -8.82
CA GLY A 235 13.54 -8.69 -7.65
C GLY A 235 12.19 -8.02 -7.94
N TRP A 236 11.95 -7.58 -9.18
CA TRP A 236 10.63 -7.07 -9.61
C TRP A 236 9.60 -8.18 -9.82
N GLN A 237 9.99 -9.39 -10.24
CA GLN A 237 9.09 -10.55 -10.33
C GLN A 237 8.72 -11.04 -8.93
N VAL A 238 9.66 -10.98 -8.00
CA VAL A 238 9.40 -11.28 -6.58
C VAL A 238 8.43 -10.25 -5.99
N ALA A 239 8.65 -8.97 -6.29
CA ALA A 239 7.73 -7.90 -5.94
C ALA A 239 6.34 -8.12 -6.52
N ASP A 240 6.22 -8.37 -7.83
CA ASP A 240 4.94 -8.63 -8.50
C ASP A 240 4.16 -9.79 -7.83
N ARG A 241 4.83 -10.87 -7.44
CA ARG A 241 4.17 -11.96 -6.72
C ARG A 241 3.69 -11.56 -5.33
N TYR A 242 4.48 -10.78 -4.60
CA TYR A 242 4.04 -10.23 -3.32
C TYR A 242 2.93 -9.22 -3.50
N PHE A 243 2.98 -8.29 -4.46
CA PHE A 243 1.91 -7.36 -4.78
C PHE A 243 0.60 -8.06 -5.12
N ARG A 244 0.65 -9.13 -5.93
CA ARG A 244 -0.53 -9.98 -6.22
C ARG A 244 -1.04 -10.70 -4.98
N ALA A 245 -0.19 -10.91 -3.98
CA ALA A 245 -0.56 -11.40 -2.67
C ALA A 245 -0.92 -10.26 -1.68
N GLY A 246 -0.63 -8.99 -2.01
CA GLY A 246 -0.92 -7.75 -1.26
C GLY A 246 0.24 -7.23 -0.39
N ALA A 247 1.37 -6.78 -0.95
CA ALA A 247 2.61 -6.55 -0.17
C ALA A 247 3.71 -5.65 -0.80
N ASP A 248 4.50 -4.91 0.03
CA ASP A 248 5.55 -3.89 -0.30
C ASP A 248 6.89 -3.89 0.53
N LYS A 249 8.05 -3.45 -0.01
CA LYS A 249 9.44 -3.96 0.28
C LYS A 249 10.32 -3.39 1.44
N GLY A 250 11.42 -4.12 1.77
CA GLY A 250 12.54 -3.67 2.65
C GLY A 250 13.85 -4.52 2.55
N GLY A 251 15.01 -3.98 3.00
CA GLY A 251 16.38 -4.53 2.79
C GLY A 251 17.32 -4.52 4.02
N ARG A 252 18.53 -5.13 3.90
CA ARG A 252 19.53 -5.34 4.99
C ARG A 252 20.98 -5.45 4.50
N GLU A 253 21.75 -4.35 4.43
CA GLU A 253 23.23 -4.35 4.43
C GLU A 253 23.77 -3.00 4.92
N GLU A 254 24.85 -2.99 5.70
CA GLU A 254 25.53 -1.75 6.12
C GLU A 254 26.44 -1.21 5.00
N ARG A 255 26.52 0.12 4.91
CA ARG A 255 27.25 0.87 3.87
C ARG A 255 27.72 2.21 4.45
N ASP A 256 28.82 2.73 3.95
CA ASP A 256 29.32 4.08 4.28
C ASP A 256 28.51 5.14 3.51
N ILE A 257 27.25 5.30 3.90
CA ILE A 257 26.28 6.21 3.31
C ILE A 257 25.26 6.61 4.39
N CYS A 258 24.98 7.90 4.53
CA CYS A 258 24.02 8.37 5.53
C CYS A 258 22.57 8.17 5.05
N ALA A 259 21.65 8.03 6.01
CA ALA A 259 20.22 7.79 5.75
C ALA A 259 19.58 8.85 4.83
N VAL A 260 19.97 10.12 4.97
CA VAL A 260 19.54 11.22 4.11
C VAL A 260 19.96 11.01 2.65
N THR A 261 21.23 10.63 2.43
CA THR A 261 21.74 10.36 1.07
C THR A 261 21.03 9.16 0.45
N VAL A 262 20.77 8.12 1.24
CA VAL A 262 19.97 6.98 0.80
C VAL A 262 18.55 7.43 0.45
N GLY A 263 17.90 8.21 1.31
CA GLY A 263 16.54 8.71 1.10
C GLY A 263 16.38 9.45 -0.22
N ARG A 264 17.26 10.41 -0.48
CA ARG A 264 17.31 11.12 -1.77
C ARG A 264 17.59 10.18 -2.94
N GLY A 265 18.52 9.26 -2.75
CA GLY A 265 18.87 8.28 -3.77
C GLY A 265 17.68 7.40 -4.15
N VAL A 266 16.94 6.87 -3.18
CA VAL A 266 15.77 6.00 -3.45
C VAL A 266 14.59 6.77 -4.01
N GLU A 267 14.37 8.03 -3.61
CA GLU A 267 13.39 8.91 -4.23
C GLU A 267 13.70 9.16 -5.72
N ILE A 268 14.96 9.49 -6.05
CA ILE A 268 15.41 9.66 -7.45
C ILE A 268 15.21 8.38 -8.25
N LEU A 269 15.40 7.23 -7.63
CA LEU A 269 15.17 5.91 -8.23
C LEU A 269 13.68 5.53 -8.33
N GLY A 270 12.77 6.37 -7.84
CA GLY A 270 11.32 6.22 -7.98
C GLY A 270 10.62 5.53 -6.81
N ALA A 271 11.23 5.50 -5.61
CA ALA A 271 10.50 5.09 -4.41
C ALA A 271 9.31 6.02 -4.15
N GLY A 272 8.15 5.46 -3.81
CA GLY A 272 6.95 6.23 -3.50
C GLY A 272 6.77 6.56 -2.01
N GLU A 273 7.55 5.92 -1.15
CA GLU A 273 7.53 6.06 0.31
C GLU A 273 8.83 5.51 0.90
N ILE A 274 9.25 6.01 2.07
CA ILE A 274 10.41 5.50 2.81
C ILE A 274 10.01 5.19 4.25
N MET A 275 10.29 3.96 4.69
CA MET A 275 10.27 3.59 6.11
C MET A 275 11.66 3.74 6.72
N VAL A 276 11.80 4.66 7.68
CA VAL A 276 13.06 4.95 8.36
C VAL A 276 13.07 4.25 9.71
N ASN A 277 13.95 3.26 9.87
CA ASN A 277 14.16 2.57 11.14
C ASN A 277 15.35 3.17 11.88
N CYS A 278 15.16 3.57 13.14
CA CYS A 278 16.27 3.90 14.05
C CYS A 278 16.79 2.62 14.74
N ILE A 279 17.96 2.11 14.33
CA ILE A 279 18.57 0.91 14.94
C ILE A 279 18.86 1.14 16.43
N ASP A 280 19.39 2.30 16.78
CA ASP A 280 19.76 2.60 18.16
C ASP A 280 18.53 2.65 19.09
N CYS A 281 17.39 3.11 18.57
CA CYS A 281 16.13 3.21 19.30
C CYS A 281 15.37 1.87 19.37
N ASP A 282 15.76 0.87 18.58
CA ASP A 282 14.98 -0.35 18.41
C ASP A 282 14.93 -1.15 19.73
N GLY A 283 13.72 -1.48 20.16
CA GLY A 283 13.48 -2.19 21.43
C GLY A 283 13.69 -1.36 22.71
N GLN A 284 14.21 -0.12 22.64
CA GLN A 284 14.42 0.72 23.83
C GLN A 284 13.11 1.25 24.44
N CYS A 285 12.05 1.34 23.63
CA CYS A 285 10.75 1.89 24.04
C CYS A 285 10.84 3.32 24.59
N GLY A 286 11.84 4.11 24.14
CA GLY A 286 12.14 5.47 24.62
C GLY A 286 11.62 6.61 23.74
N GLY A 287 10.99 6.31 22.60
CA GLY A 287 10.56 7.29 21.60
C GLY A 287 11.26 7.10 20.26
N TYR A 288 10.74 7.74 19.21
CA TYR A 288 11.39 7.77 17.90
C TYR A 288 12.60 8.71 17.91
N ASP A 289 13.55 8.50 17.00
CA ASP A 289 14.65 9.45 16.78
C ASP A 289 14.14 10.66 15.97
N LEU A 290 13.75 11.72 16.68
CA LEU A 290 13.18 12.92 16.08
C LEU A 290 14.18 13.64 15.17
N ASP A 291 15.46 13.66 15.52
CA ASP A 291 16.51 14.32 14.73
C ASP A 291 16.73 13.59 13.41
N LEU A 292 16.76 12.26 13.44
CA LEU A 292 16.82 11.43 12.24
C LEU A 292 15.59 11.62 11.35
N MET A 293 14.38 11.58 11.93
CA MET A 293 13.14 11.75 11.15
C MET A 293 13.09 13.12 10.50
N GLU A 294 13.40 14.18 11.25
CA GLU A 294 13.44 15.55 10.73
C GLU A 294 14.49 15.72 9.63
N ALA A 295 15.68 15.15 9.80
CA ALA A 295 16.75 15.21 8.80
C ALA A 295 16.35 14.52 7.48
N VAL A 296 15.65 13.38 7.56
CA VAL A 296 15.17 12.68 6.35
C VAL A 296 14.00 13.43 5.72
N CYS A 297 13.00 13.86 6.49
CA CYS A 297 11.82 14.56 5.97
C CYS A 297 12.16 15.88 5.27
N LYS A 298 13.21 16.59 5.70
CA LYS A 298 13.69 17.82 5.05
C LYS A 298 14.26 17.60 3.65
N GLU A 299 14.69 16.38 3.34
CA GLU A 299 15.51 16.10 2.17
C GLU A 299 14.80 15.26 1.11
N VAL A 300 13.61 14.74 1.40
CA VAL A 300 12.80 13.94 0.47
C VAL A 300 11.39 14.53 0.34
N ASN A 301 10.76 14.39 -0.83
CA ASN A 301 9.39 14.85 -1.08
C ASN A 301 8.36 13.72 -1.06
N ILE A 302 8.79 12.50 -0.76
CA ILE A 302 7.94 11.32 -0.63
C ILE A 302 7.61 11.06 0.85
N PRO A 303 6.45 10.44 1.15
CA PRO A 303 6.06 10.07 2.50
C PRO A 303 7.16 9.34 3.29
N VAL A 304 7.31 9.71 4.55
CA VAL A 304 8.26 9.10 5.50
C VAL A 304 7.49 8.43 6.63
N ILE A 305 7.76 7.15 6.86
CA ILE A 305 7.24 6.38 7.99
C ILE A 305 8.31 6.33 9.10
N ALA A 306 8.02 6.90 10.26
CA ALA A 306 8.86 6.74 11.45
C ALA A 306 8.75 5.33 12.02
N SER A 307 9.88 4.68 12.30
CA SER A 307 9.91 3.32 12.84
C SER A 307 11.04 3.13 13.84
N SER A 308 10.85 2.18 14.76
CA SER A 308 11.69 1.85 15.92
C SER A 308 11.69 2.90 17.05
N GLY A 309 11.41 2.45 18.28
CA GLY A 309 11.51 3.25 19.50
C GLY A 309 10.20 3.52 20.25
N ALA A 310 9.04 3.41 19.61
CA ALA A 310 7.74 3.57 20.27
C ALA A 310 7.49 2.58 21.42
N GLY A 311 6.80 3.06 22.46
CA GLY A 311 6.60 2.32 23.72
C GLY A 311 5.38 2.76 24.52
N ARG A 312 4.85 3.96 24.26
CA ARG A 312 3.61 4.52 24.80
C ARG A 312 2.95 5.40 23.73
N GLU A 313 1.68 5.74 23.93
CA GLU A 313 0.86 6.54 23.03
C GLU A 313 1.53 7.88 22.67
N GLU A 314 2.13 8.54 23.66
CA GLU A 314 2.69 9.88 23.48
C GLU A 314 3.87 9.89 22.52
N HIS A 315 4.62 8.80 22.37
CA HIS A 315 5.71 8.72 21.39
C HIS A 315 5.21 8.86 19.95
N VAL A 316 4.02 8.33 19.67
CA VAL A 316 3.42 8.42 18.33
C VAL A 316 2.95 9.84 18.08
N SER A 317 2.22 10.45 19.01
CA SER A 317 1.78 11.83 18.85
C SER A 317 2.97 12.80 18.79
N GLU A 318 4.02 12.59 19.60
CA GLU A 318 5.22 13.42 19.64
C GLU A 318 5.94 13.47 18.28
N VAL A 319 6.08 12.33 17.59
CA VAL A 319 6.75 12.32 16.28
C VAL A 319 5.97 13.09 15.22
N PHE A 320 4.63 13.04 15.25
CA PHE A 320 3.78 13.85 14.37
C PHE A 320 3.78 15.35 14.74
N GLU A 321 3.88 15.69 16.02
CA GLU A 321 3.94 17.10 16.47
C GLU A 321 5.27 17.77 16.15
N LYS A 322 6.36 17.00 16.18
CA LYS A 322 7.73 17.55 16.11
C LYS A 322 8.42 17.36 14.76
N THR A 323 7.86 16.57 13.86
CA THR A 323 8.46 16.25 12.55
C THR A 323 7.39 16.18 11.46
N ASN A 324 7.81 16.20 10.20
CA ASN A 324 6.91 16.08 9.04
C ASN A 324 6.70 14.63 8.57
N VAL A 325 6.77 13.64 9.45
CA VAL A 325 6.47 12.25 9.07
C VAL A 325 5.02 12.09 8.63
N SER A 326 4.80 11.21 7.65
CA SER A 326 3.48 10.89 7.12
C SER A 326 2.81 9.74 7.83
N ALA A 327 3.59 8.85 8.46
CA ALA A 327 3.09 7.72 9.24
C ALA A 327 4.06 7.35 10.37
N ALA A 328 3.55 6.60 11.35
CA ALA A 328 4.31 6.07 12.47
C ALA A 328 4.04 4.57 12.61
N LEU A 329 5.11 3.76 12.59
CA LEU A 329 5.08 2.33 12.79
C LEU A 329 5.50 1.99 14.21
N ALA A 330 4.76 1.08 14.85
CA ALA A 330 5.13 0.48 16.11
C ALA A 330 4.85 -1.02 16.08
N ALA A 331 5.70 -1.80 16.75
CA ALA A 331 5.62 -3.26 16.76
C ALA A 331 5.50 -3.80 18.19
N GLY A 332 6.56 -3.64 18.98
CA GLY A 332 6.69 -4.26 20.31
C GLY A 332 5.53 -3.97 21.27
N MET A 333 5.13 -2.70 21.41
CA MET A 333 4.06 -2.29 22.33
C MET A 333 2.69 -2.90 21.98
N PHE A 334 2.40 -3.06 20.69
CA PHE A 334 1.17 -3.72 20.22
C PHE A 334 1.25 -5.24 20.32
N HIS A 335 2.41 -5.85 20.03
CA HIS A 335 2.60 -7.30 20.14
C HIS A 335 2.44 -7.79 21.59
N ARG A 336 2.87 -6.96 22.55
CA ARG A 336 2.79 -7.27 23.98
C ARG A 336 1.46 -6.88 24.62
N GLY A 337 0.59 -6.16 23.90
CA GLY A 337 -0.67 -5.66 24.42
C GLY A 337 -0.49 -4.61 25.53
N GLU A 338 0.64 -3.90 25.52
CA GLU A 338 0.94 -2.82 26.47
C GLU A 338 0.17 -1.55 26.11
N VAL A 339 -0.05 -1.34 24.81
CA VAL A 339 -0.78 -0.22 24.23
C VAL A 339 -1.75 -0.76 23.19
N GLU A 340 -2.96 -0.22 23.15
CA GLU A 340 -3.94 -0.52 22.10
C GLU A 340 -3.80 0.48 20.96
N ILE A 341 -3.99 0.06 19.70
CA ILE A 341 -3.96 1.01 18.58
C ILE A 341 -5.04 2.10 18.76
N GLY A 342 -6.20 1.72 19.28
CA GLY A 342 -7.27 2.65 19.61
C GLY A 342 -6.89 3.70 20.68
N SER A 343 -5.98 3.40 21.62
CA SER A 343 -5.53 4.39 22.61
C SER A 343 -4.57 5.40 21.99
N VAL A 344 -3.66 4.96 21.12
CA VAL A 344 -2.79 5.86 20.32
C VAL A 344 -3.63 6.87 19.55
N LYS A 345 -4.67 6.40 18.84
CA LYS A 345 -5.56 7.29 18.09
C LYS A 345 -6.35 8.24 18.97
N ARG A 346 -6.68 7.86 20.21
CA ARG A 346 -7.33 8.77 21.16
C ARG A 346 -6.36 9.87 21.61
N ASP A 347 -5.14 9.52 22.00
CA ASP A 347 -4.10 10.49 22.39
C ASP A 347 -3.81 11.49 21.27
N MET A 348 -3.64 10.99 20.03
CA MET A 348 -3.47 11.84 18.85
C MET A 348 -4.62 12.85 18.69
N ARG A 349 -5.86 12.41 18.83
CA ARG A 349 -7.03 13.30 18.71
C ARG A 349 -7.13 14.30 19.85
N GLU A 350 -6.79 13.92 21.08
CA GLU A 350 -6.75 14.83 22.23
C GLU A 350 -5.74 15.97 22.01
N LYS A 351 -4.68 15.71 21.24
CA LYS A 351 -3.67 16.70 20.80
C LYS A 351 -4.04 17.43 19.51
N GLY A 352 -5.22 17.16 18.94
CA GLY A 352 -5.71 17.83 17.73
C GLY A 352 -5.19 17.24 16.41
N LEU A 353 -4.52 16.09 16.45
CA LEU A 353 -4.10 15.36 15.24
C LEU A 353 -5.27 14.55 14.66
N VAL A 354 -5.40 14.55 13.33
CA VAL A 354 -6.49 13.85 12.63
C VAL A 354 -6.12 12.38 12.43
N THR A 355 -7.01 11.47 12.82
CA THR A 355 -6.85 10.01 12.68
C THR A 355 -8.10 9.37 12.08
N ARG A 356 -7.97 8.26 11.34
CA ARG A 356 -9.11 7.43 10.92
C ARG A 356 -9.78 6.78 12.14
N LEU A 357 -11.11 6.83 12.20
CA LEU A 357 -11.92 6.20 13.25
C LEU A 357 -12.05 4.68 13.07
#